data_AF-A0A816GZA8-F1
#
_entry.id   AF-A0A816GZA8-F1
#
_cell.length_a   1.000
_cell.length_b   1.000
_cell.length_c   1.000
_cell.angle_alpha   90.00
_cell.angle_beta   90.00
_cell.angle_gamma   90.00
#
_symmetry.space_group_name_H-M   'P 1'
#
loop_
_entity.id
_entity.type
_entity.pdbx_description
1 polymer ?
#
loop_
_entity_poly.entity_id
_entity_poly.type
_entity_poly.pdbx_seq_one_letter_code
_entity_poly.pdbx_strand_id
1 'polypeptide(L)'
;LQFNETVCTKYGFQEANRIGVGKSCSAWDKALYYFSKVSTHYLFVWFIEDDVFIPSVQAFLSLHEVYSPSNDMVTAALSYNRDGNINIWHWRKLSTAFAPPWANGMVCAIGCSRRLLSVIDEYARWRGQLTFIENLFHTLAIQDGNMKIVTPFELNTIVYRDTYTLEQIQRRPNNWWHPVKKFSLHREWRNKKFYSTLQRLQTIDAKNSSFDFMQHIANLGVEIEIVKGHIKSFDRYRLRNQFLQLAQNLSKNLADLFTVLADHAFKLPEPQINRNITENKTVAHMMLEKAIKNNKQMILELTTNRSLSADEMVEITELRVDAIRLIVKLSRQIRC
;
A
#
# COMPACT_ATOMS: atom_id res chain seq x y z
N LEU A 1 -3.41 -15.21 -16.55
CA LEU A 1 -2.63 -15.55 -17.77
C LEU A 1 -2.80 -17.03 -18.04
N GLN A 2 -3.41 -17.42 -19.16
CA GLN A 2 -3.42 -18.82 -19.59
C GLN A 2 -2.48 -18.95 -20.79
N PHE A 3 -1.29 -19.51 -20.56
CA PHE A 3 -0.31 -19.79 -21.61
C PHE A 3 -0.23 -21.29 -21.89
N ASN A 4 0.01 -21.62 -23.16
CA ASN A 4 0.26 -22.99 -23.59
C ASN A 4 1.58 -23.48 -22.98
N GLU A 5 1.52 -24.62 -22.29
CA GLU A 5 2.66 -25.24 -21.60
C GLU A 5 3.79 -25.59 -22.56
N THR A 6 3.44 -26.07 -23.76
CA THR A 6 4.39 -26.41 -24.83
C THR A 6 5.25 -25.20 -25.20
N VAL A 7 4.66 -23.99 -25.22
CA VAL A 7 5.39 -22.77 -25.54
C VAL A 7 6.38 -22.44 -24.41
N CYS A 8 5.95 -22.53 -23.15
CA CYS A 8 6.83 -22.25 -22.00
C CYS A 8 8.01 -23.22 -21.96
N THR A 9 7.75 -24.52 -22.08
CA THR A 9 8.77 -25.58 -22.13
C THR A 9 9.74 -25.39 -23.29
N LYS A 10 9.26 -25.03 -24.49
CA LYS A 10 10.13 -24.76 -25.66
C LYS A 10 11.17 -23.67 -25.37
N TYR A 11 10.84 -22.69 -24.53
CA TYR A 11 11.73 -21.58 -24.17
C TYR A 11 12.47 -21.80 -22.84
N GLY A 12 12.42 -23.00 -22.27
CA GLY A 12 13.09 -23.34 -21.01
C GLY A 12 12.38 -22.84 -19.75
N PHE A 13 11.14 -22.36 -19.85
CA PHE A 13 10.33 -21.97 -18.70
C PHE A 13 9.52 -23.18 -18.22
N GLN A 14 10.19 -24.02 -17.43
CA GLN A 14 9.66 -25.23 -16.80
C GLN A 14 10.45 -25.56 -15.54
N GLU A 15 9.88 -26.39 -14.68
CA GLU A 15 10.46 -26.97 -13.47
C GLU A 15 10.55 -26.02 -12.26
N ALA A 16 10.09 -24.77 -12.40
CA ALA A 16 10.26 -23.75 -11.36
C ALA A 16 9.60 -24.13 -10.02
N ASN A 17 8.52 -24.92 -10.04
CA ASN A 17 7.85 -25.38 -8.82
C ASN A 17 7.65 -26.92 -8.77
N ARG A 18 8.59 -27.69 -9.34
CA ARG A 18 8.48 -29.16 -9.34
C ARG A 18 8.49 -29.77 -7.94
N ILE A 19 9.24 -29.17 -7.01
CA ILE A 19 9.33 -29.68 -5.62
C ILE A 19 7.98 -29.61 -4.91
N GLY A 20 7.20 -28.54 -5.11
CA GLY A 20 5.92 -28.34 -4.44
C GLY A 20 4.73 -28.96 -5.18
N VAL A 21 4.65 -28.80 -6.50
CA VAL A 21 3.43 -29.10 -7.29
C VAL A 21 3.58 -30.39 -8.10
N GLY A 22 4.79 -30.88 -8.34
CA GLY A 22 5.05 -32.09 -9.15
C GLY A 22 4.74 -31.96 -10.65
N LYS A 23 4.35 -30.76 -11.11
CA LYS A 23 4.13 -30.44 -12.54
C LYS A 23 5.39 -29.87 -13.15
N SER A 24 5.65 -30.22 -14.42
CA SER A 24 6.78 -29.67 -15.18
C SER A 24 6.56 -28.21 -15.58
N CYS A 25 5.33 -27.80 -15.90
CA CYS A 25 5.01 -26.40 -16.19
C CYS A 25 3.89 -25.91 -15.27
N SER A 26 4.25 -25.05 -14.31
CA SER A 26 3.36 -24.48 -13.31
C SER A 26 2.90 -23.07 -13.68
N ALA A 27 2.05 -22.46 -12.84
CA ALA A 27 1.65 -21.06 -13.00
C ALA A 27 2.86 -20.11 -12.91
N TRP A 28 3.85 -20.44 -12.09
CA TRP A 28 5.10 -19.68 -11.97
C TRP A 28 5.88 -19.67 -13.28
N ASP A 29 6.03 -20.84 -13.92
CA ASP A 29 6.72 -20.95 -15.21
C ASP A 29 6.06 -20.09 -16.30
N LYS A 30 4.72 -20.12 -16.36
CA LYS A 30 3.92 -19.33 -17.30
C LYS A 30 4.05 -17.83 -17.04
N ALA A 31 4.02 -17.41 -15.77
CA ALA A 31 4.16 -16.01 -15.40
C ALA A 31 5.57 -15.49 -15.71
N LEU A 32 6.60 -16.27 -15.37
CA LEU A 32 7.99 -15.95 -15.68
C LEU A 32 8.22 -15.86 -17.19
N TYR A 33 7.72 -16.81 -17.97
CA TYR A 33 7.78 -16.75 -19.43
C TYR A 33 7.18 -15.46 -19.96
N TYR A 34 5.95 -15.14 -19.53
CA TYR A 34 5.25 -13.96 -20.00
C TYR A 34 6.00 -12.67 -19.69
N PHE A 35 6.36 -12.45 -18.42
CA PHE A 35 6.96 -11.18 -18.02
C PHE A 35 8.44 -11.08 -18.37
N SER A 36 9.18 -12.18 -18.49
CA SER A 36 10.59 -12.15 -18.87
C SER A 36 10.76 -12.01 -20.38
N LYS A 37 9.88 -12.63 -21.18
CA LYS A 37 10.05 -12.75 -22.63
C LYS A 37 9.01 -12.03 -23.49
N VAL A 38 7.74 -12.10 -23.13
CA VAL A 38 6.63 -11.63 -23.99
C VAL A 38 6.31 -10.15 -23.71
N SER A 39 6.11 -9.81 -22.44
CA SER A 39 5.67 -8.49 -21.99
C SER A 39 6.80 -7.79 -21.25
N THR A 40 7.73 -7.21 -22.00
CA THR A 40 8.99 -6.68 -21.45
C THR A 40 8.97 -5.19 -21.12
N HIS A 41 7.84 -4.51 -21.32
CA HIS A 41 7.72 -3.07 -21.11
C HIS A 41 7.57 -2.64 -19.65
N TYR A 42 7.32 -3.57 -18.72
CA TYR A 42 7.24 -3.27 -17.29
C TYR A 42 8.65 -3.18 -16.69
N LEU A 43 8.96 -2.04 -16.07
CA LEU A 43 10.23 -1.84 -15.36
C LEU A 43 10.33 -2.67 -14.07
N PHE A 44 9.19 -3.00 -13.46
CA PHE A 44 9.10 -3.76 -12.24
C PHE A 44 7.81 -4.59 -12.23
N VAL A 45 7.89 -5.84 -11.78
CA VAL A 45 6.75 -6.79 -11.74
C VAL A 45 6.67 -7.43 -10.36
N TRP A 46 5.46 -7.49 -9.81
CA TRP A 46 5.14 -8.27 -8.62
C TRP A 46 4.55 -9.62 -8.99
N PHE A 47 5.13 -10.69 -8.46
CA PHE A 47 4.53 -12.03 -8.47
C PHE A 47 3.98 -12.32 -7.07
N ILE A 48 2.71 -12.68 -7.02
CA ILE A 48 1.96 -12.81 -5.76
C ILE A 48 1.10 -14.06 -5.87
N GLU A 49 1.26 -14.98 -4.93
CA GLU A 49 0.44 -16.18 -4.79
C GLU A 49 -0.98 -15.81 -4.31
N ASP A 50 -1.96 -16.65 -4.61
CA ASP A 50 -3.36 -16.37 -4.36
C ASP A 50 -3.68 -16.25 -2.87
N ASP A 51 -3.00 -17.02 -2.02
CA ASP A 51 -3.14 -17.00 -0.57
C ASP A 51 -2.30 -15.94 0.15
N VAL A 52 -1.70 -14.99 -0.58
CA VAL A 52 -1.16 -13.76 0.01
C VAL A 52 -2.28 -12.75 0.25
N PHE A 53 -2.49 -12.36 1.50
CA PHE A 53 -3.43 -11.29 1.86
C PHE A 53 -2.75 -9.92 1.93
N ILE A 54 -3.18 -9.04 1.03
CA ILE A 54 -2.83 -7.61 1.04
C ILE A 54 -3.99 -6.81 1.67
N PRO A 55 -3.77 -6.11 2.80
CA PRO A 55 -4.86 -5.48 3.56
C PRO A 55 -5.58 -4.32 2.88
N SER A 56 -4.91 -3.61 1.96
CA SER A 56 -5.48 -2.46 1.23
C SER A 56 -4.61 -2.08 0.04
N VAL A 57 -5.19 -1.34 -0.92
CA VAL A 57 -4.44 -0.72 -2.02
C VAL A 57 -3.27 0.11 -1.48
N GLN A 58 -3.48 0.88 -0.40
CA GLN A 58 -2.40 1.65 0.24
C GLN A 58 -1.24 0.78 0.75
N ALA A 59 -1.51 -0.44 1.22
CA ALA A 59 -0.45 -1.34 1.69
C ALA A 59 0.38 -1.88 0.51
N PHE A 60 -0.23 -2.00 -0.66
CA PHE A 60 0.48 -2.31 -1.88
C PHE A 60 1.32 -1.11 -2.36
N LEU A 61 0.70 0.07 -2.49
CA LEU A 61 1.34 1.28 -3.01
C LEU A 61 2.52 1.72 -2.14
N SER A 62 2.34 1.79 -0.81
CA SER A 62 3.42 2.17 0.11
C SER A 62 4.66 1.29 -0.01
N LEU A 63 4.48 0.00 -0.29
CA LEU A 63 5.58 -0.92 -0.50
C LEU A 63 6.18 -0.75 -1.91
N HIS A 64 5.33 -0.70 -2.94
CA HIS A 64 5.77 -0.56 -4.33
C HIS A 64 6.54 0.74 -4.57
N GLU A 65 6.02 1.88 -4.14
CA GLU A 65 6.61 3.21 -4.36
C GLU A 65 7.96 3.36 -3.66
N VAL A 66 8.12 2.78 -2.46
CA VAL A 66 9.37 2.88 -1.69
C VAL A 66 10.45 1.98 -2.27
N TYR A 67 10.12 0.72 -2.60
CA TYR A 67 11.15 -0.28 -2.88
C TYR A 67 11.38 -0.57 -4.36
N SER A 68 10.38 -0.41 -5.23
CA SER A 68 10.54 -0.76 -6.65
C SER A 68 11.49 0.16 -7.46
N PRO A 69 11.62 1.47 -7.18
CA PRO A 69 12.48 2.33 -8.00
C PRO A 69 13.98 2.07 -7.82
N SER A 70 14.39 1.52 -6.67
CA SER A 70 15.80 1.44 -6.27
C SER A 70 16.33 0.03 -6.09
N ASN A 71 15.51 -1.00 -6.29
CA ASN A 71 15.87 -2.40 -6.03
C ASN A 71 15.58 -3.29 -7.23
N ASP A 72 16.43 -4.30 -7.42
CA ASP A 72 16.24 -5.35 -8.42
C ASP A 72 15.34 -6.47 -7.91
N MET A 73 15.36 -6.71 -6.60
CA MET A 73 14.55 -7.72 -5.95
C MET A 73 14.01 -7.23 -4.61
N VAL A 74 12.71 -7.41 -4.39
CA VAL A 74 12.03 -7.16 -3.12
C VAL A 74 11.44 -8.48 -2.64
N THR A 75 11.92 -9.02 -1.53
CA THR A 75 11.55 -10.37 -1.05
C THR A 75 11.36 -10.39 0.46
N ALA A 76 10.62 -11.37 0.98
CA ALA A 76 10.35 -11.46 2.42
C ALA A 76 11.58 -11.84 3.26
N ALA A 77 12.43 -12.71 2.71
CA ALA A 77 13.58 -13.26 3.40
C ALA A 77 14.69 -13.61 2.41
N LEU A 78 15.93 -13.61 2.92
CA LEU A 78 17.13 -13.98 2.18
C LEU A 78 18.07 -14.76 3.11
N SER A 79 18.36 -16.00 2.74
CA SER A 79 19.32 -16.87 3.43
C SER A 79 20.44 -17.24 2.47
N TYR A 80 21.68 -17.12 2.92
CA TYR A 80 22.87 -17.41 2.12
C TYR A 80 23.41 -18.81 2.42
N ASN A 81 23.85 -19.51 1.38
CA ASN A 81 24.65 -20.72 1.44
C ASN A 81 25.96 -20.48 0.68
N ARG A 82 26.95 -19.92 1.38
CA ARG A 82 28.21 -19.46 0.77
C ARG A 82 29.18 -20.60 0.48
N ASP A 83 29.14 -21.66 1.28
CA ASP A 83 30.03 -22.82 1.21
C ASP A 83 29.48 -23.93 0.30
N GLY A 84 28.24 -23.78 -0.19
CA GLY A 84 27.61 -24.78 -1.06
C GLY A 84 27.21 -26.05 -0.30
N ASN A 85 26.92 -25.95 0.99
CA ASN A 85 26.50 -27.10 1.78
C ASN A 85 25.17 -27.67 1.25
N ILE A 86 25.24 -28.84 0.61
CA ILE A 86 24.09 -29.50 -0.01
C ILE A 86 23.14 -30.19 0.99
N ASN A 87 23.54 -30.32 2.25
CA ASN A 87 22.80 -31.07 3.27
C ASN A 87 21.77 -30.24 4.04
N ILE A 88 21.72 -28.93 3.79
CA ILE A 88 20.69 -28.04 4.34
C ILE A 88 19.64 -27.74 3.27
N TRP A 89 18.40 -27.45 3.68
CA TRP A 89 17.31 -27.08 2.78
C TRP A 89 17.09 -28.07 1.61
N HIS A 90 16.86 -27.56 0.40
CA HIS A 90 16.62 -28.32 -0.83
C HIS A 90 17.82 -28.34 -1.78
N TRP A 91 19.01 -27.94 -1.34
CA TRP A 91 20.19 -27.71 -2.19
C TRP A 91 20.68 -28.95 -2.94
N ARG A 92 20.54 -30.15 -2.36
CA ARG A 92 20.90 -31.41 -3.05
C ARG A 92 20.20 -31.56 -4.41
N LYS A 93 18.98 -31.03 -4.55
CA LYS A 93 18.23 -31.07 -5.83
C LYS A 93 18.70 -30.02 -6.83
N LEU A 94 19.52 -29.07 -6.41
CA LEU A 94 19.89 -27.88 -7.18
C LEU A 94 21.41 -27.74 -7.40
N SER A 95 22.22 -28.63 -6.85
CA SER A 95 23.69 -28.54 -6.91
C SER A 95 24.26 -28.58 -8.33
N THR A 96 23.50 -29.08 -9.30
CA THR A 96 23.88 -29.07 -10.72
C THR A 96 23.41 -27.84 -11.48
N ALA A 97 22.57 -26.99 -10.87
CA ALA A 97 21.96 -25.81 -11.49
C ALA A 97 22.85 -24.57 -11.39
N PHE A 98 23.56 -24.40 -10.28
CA PHE A 98 24.42 -23.25 -10.00
C PHE A 98 25.73 -23.69 -9.33
N ALA A 99 26.83 -23.00 -9.63
CA ALA A 99 27.99 -23.01 -8.74
C ALA A 99 27.67 -22.16 -7.48
N PRO A 100 28.23 -22.43 -6.29
CA PRO A 100 28.12 -21.53 -5.15
C PRO A 100 28.73 -20.14 -5.45
N PRO A 101 28.31 -19.06 -4.77
CA PRO A 101 27.39 -19.04 -3.64
C PRO A 101 25.92 -19.21 -4.07
N TRP A 102 25.10 -19.79 -3.19
CA TRP A 102 23.66 -19.90 -3.38
C TRP A 102 22.89 -19.05 -2.38
N ALA A 103 21.65 -18.70 -2.71
CA ALA A 103 20.73 -18.06 -1.79
C ALA A 103 19.29 -18.52 -1.98
N ASN A 104 18.51 -18.48 -0.91
CA ASN A 104 17.11 -18.86 -0.92
C ASN A 104 16.24 -17.92 -0.09
N GLY A 105 14.93 -17.95 -0.34
CA GLY A 105 13.94 -17.26 0.46
C GLY A 105 12.51 -17.53 0.01
N MET A 106 11.55 -17.12 0.83
CA MET A 106 10.12 -17.23 0.49
C MET A 106 9.80 -16.30 -0.69
N VAL A 107 9.10 -16.83 -1.70
CA VAL A 107 8.73 -16.11 -2.93
C VAL A 107 7.23 -15.95 -3.13
N CYS A 108 6.41 -16.27 -2.12
CA CYS A 108 4.95 -16.13 -2.19
C CYS A 108 4.51 -14.71 -2.57
N ALA A 109 5.29 -13.71 -2.18
CA ALA A 109 5.23 -12.36 -2.73
C ALA A 109 6.65 -11.87 -3.02
N ILE A 110 6.96 -11.60 -4.30
CA ILE A 110 8.28 -11.12 -4.74
C ILE A 110 8.14 -10.06 -5.83
N GLY A 111 8.88 -8.97 -5.65
CA GLY A 111 9.03 -7.91 -6.64
C GLY A 111 10.32 -8.09 -7.41
N CYS A 112 10.27 -8.00 -8.74
CA CYS A 112 11.41 -8.20 -9.62
C CYS A 112 11.54 -7.02 -10.59
N SER A 113 12.74 -6.45 -10.70
CA SER A 113 13.04 -5.48 -11.76
C SER A 113 13.06 -6.13 -13.13
N ARG A 114 13.01 -5.30 -14.17
CA ARG A 114 13.22 -5.75 -15.54
C ARG A 114 14.56 -6.49 -15.67
N ARG A 115 15.61 -5.97 -15.05
CA ARG A 115 16.96 -6.54 -15.12
C ARG A 115 17.00 -7.97 -14.59
N LEU A 116 16.43 -8.24 -13.40
CA LEU A 116 16.38 -9.60 -12.84
C LEU A 116 15.62 -10.56 -13.77
N LEU A 117 14.50 -10.13 -14.33
CA LEU A 117 13.71 -10.94 -15.25
C LEU A 117 14.43 -11.22 -16.58
N SER A 118 15.26 -10.29 -17.07
CA SER A 118 16.13 -10.55 -18.22
C SER A 118 17.17 -11.63 -17.92
N VAL A 119 17.79 -11.59 -16.73
CA VAL A 119 18.71 -12.64 -16.26
C VAL A 119 18.02 -14.00 -16.14
N ILE A 120 16.75 -14.02 -15.72
CA ILE A 120 15.95 -15.25 -15.68
C ILE A 120 15.67 -15.81 -17.10
N ASP A 121 15.35 -14.97 -18.10
CA ASP A 121 15.20 -15.43 -19.49
C ASP A 121 16.53 -15.98 -20.06
N GLU A 122 17.64 -15.30 -19.77
CA GLU A 122 18.98 -15.78 -20.15
C GLU A 122 19.28 -17.14 -19.53
N TYR A 123 19.03 -17.30 -18.22
CA TYR A 123 19.20 -18.56 -17.52
C TYR A 123 18.33 -19.67 -18.11
N ALA A 124 17.03 -19.39 -18.36
CA ALA A 124 16.10 -20.35 -18.96
C ALA A 124 16.58 -20.82 -20.34
N ARG A 125 17.07 -19.89 -21.19
CA ARG A 125 17.63 -20.22 -22.51
C ARG A 125 18.91 -21.03 -22.41
N TRP A 126 19.82 -20.66 -21.52
CA TRP A 126 21.11 -21.33 -21.34
C TRP A 126 20.95 -22.75 -20.79
N ARG A 127 20.08 -22.95 -19.80
CA ARG A 127 19.88 -24.25 -19.14
C ARG A 127 18.81 -25.13 -19.79
N GLY A 128 17.92 -24.55 -20.58
CA GLY A 128 16.75 -25.25 -21.13
C GLY A 128 15.66 -25.58 -20.10
N GLN A 129 15.81 -25.10 -18.86
CA GLN A 129 14.85 -25.26 -17.76
C GLN A 129 15.14 -24.25 -16.65
N LEU A 130 14.13 -23.96 -15.83
CA LEU A 130 14.30 -23.23 -14.58
C LEU A 130 14.70 -24.19 -13.44
N THR A 131 14.83 -23.65 -12.24
CA THR A 131 15.08 -24.38 -11.00
C THR A 131 14.08 -23.91 -9.95
N PHE A 132 14.08 -24.53 -8.77
CA PHE A 132 13.10 -24.22 -7.73
C PHE A 132 13.05 -22.72 -7.43
N ILE A 133 11.86 -22.13 -7.50
CA ILE A 133 11.62 -20.68 -7.44
C ILE A 133 12.25 -20.03 -6.21
N GLU A 134 12.17 -20.68 -5.03
CA GLU A 134 12.75 -20.14 -3.80
C GLU A 134 14.28 -20.02 -3.83
N ASN A 135 14.93 -20.63 -4.82
CA ASN A 135 16.37 -20.54 -5.03
C ASN A 135 16.71 -19.75 -6.30
N LEU A 136 15.89 -19.87 -7.35
CA LEU A 136 16.10 -19.26 -8.65
C LEU A 136 16.34 -17.75 -8.54
N PHE A 137 15.38 -17.02 -7.96
CA PHE A 137 15.43 -15.56 -7.90
C PHE A 137 16.61 -15.10 -7.06
N HIS A 138 16.73 -15.62 -5.83
CA HIS A 138 17.76 -15.20 -4.89
C HIS A 138 19.17 -15.55 -5.37
N THR A 139 19.38 -16.76 -5.91
CA THR A 139 20.70 -17.18 -6.40
C THR A 139 21.14 -16.36 -7.60
N LEU A 140 20.25 -16.17 -8.60
CA LEU A 140 20.60 -15.34 -9.76
C LEU A 140 20.89 -13.88 -9.36
N ALA A 141 20.09 -13.32 -8.44
CA ALA A 141 20.29 -11.96 -7.99
C ALA A 141 21.65 -11.77 -7.28
N ILE A 142 22.06 -12.70 -6.41
CA ILE A 142 23.36 -12.58 -5.75
C ILE A 142 24.55 -12.87 -6.68
N GLN A 143 24.37 -13.72 -7.69
CA GLN A 143 25.44 -14.12 -8.62
C GLN A 143 25.71 -13.08 -9.71
N ASP A 144 24.73 -12.26 -10.05
CA ASP A 144 24.94 -11.09 -10.92
C ASP A 144 25.97 -10.10 -10.30
N GLY A 145 26.09 -10.07 -8.97
CA GLY A 145 27.09 -9.29 -8.24
C GLY A 145 26.77 -7.79 -8.11
N ASN A 146 25.82 -7.26 -8.89
CA ASN A 146 25.47 -5.85 -8.91
C ASN A 146 23.96 -5.59 -8.72
N MET A 147 23.15 -6.61 -8.42
CA MET A 147 21.73 -6.43 -8.13
C MET A 147 21.48 -5.97 -6.70
N LYS A 148 20.52 -5.05 -6.54
CA LYS A 148 20.08 -4.57 -5.24
C LYS A 148 18.92 -5.42 -4.72
N ILE A 149 19.11 -6.06 -3.57
CA ILE A 149 18.12 -6.90 -2.93
C ILE A 149 17.68 -6.23 -1.62
N VAL A 150 16.38 -6.14 -1.37
CA VAL A 150 15.83 -5.64 -0.12
C VAL A 150 14.83 -6.62 0.49
N THR A 151 14.88 -6.75 1.82
CA THR A 151 13.92 -7.51 2.63
C THR A 151 13.10 -6.55 3.51
N PRO A 152 12.04 -5.94 2.97
CA PRO A 152 11.29 -4.92 3.68
C PRO A 152 10.54 -5.49 4.89
N PHE A 153 10.38 -4.67 5.93
CA PHE A 153 9.69 -5.08 7.16
C PHE A 153 8.22 -5.47 6.88
N GLU A 154 7.60 -4.84 5.89
CA GLU A 154 6.22 -5.09 5.46
C GLU A 154 6.00 -6.52 4.93
N LEU A 155 7.06 -7.23 4.53
CA LEU A 155 6.99 -8.62 4.06
C LEU A 155 7.45 -9.64 5.11
N ASN A 156 7.77 -9.23 6.34
CA ASN A 156 8.24 -10.16 7.39
C ASN A 156 7.16 -11.16 7.88
N THR A 157 5.91 -10.98 7.46
CA THR A 157 4.75 -11.85 7.69
C THR A 157 4.45 -12.77 6.50
N ILE A 158 5.37 -12.85 5.53
CA ILE A 158 5.34 -13.83 4.45
C ILE A 158 6.23 -15.01 4.86
N VAL A 159 5.60 -16.07 5.37
CA VAL A 159 6.30 -17.27 5.89
C VAL A 159 5.67 -18.54 5.32
N TYR A 160 6.35 -19.69 5.42
CA TYR A 160 5.86 -20.94 4.83
C TYR A 160 4.51 -21.40 5.42
N ARG A 161 4.36 -21.33 6.75
CA ARG A 161 3.14 -21.75 7.45
C ARG A 161 2.96 -20.90 8.70
N ASP A 162 1.81 -20.26 8.80
CA ASP A 162 1.35 -19.58 9.99
C ASP A 162 -0.19 -19.46 9.94
N THR A 163 -0.78 -18.95 11.02
CA THR A 163 -2.19 -18.61 11.13
C THR A 163 -2.33 -17.21 11.67
N TYR A 164 -3.09 -16.39 10.97
CA TYR A 164 -3.26 -14.98 11.31
C TYR A 164 -4.67 -14.66 11.79
N THR A 165 -4.77 -13.76 12.77
CA THR A 165 -6.02 -13.18 13.24
C THR A 165 -6.23 -11.79 12.65
N LEU A 166 -7.49 -11.36 12.59
CA LEU A 166 -7.83 -9.99 12.18
C LEU A 166 -7.12 -8.95 13.05
N GLU A 167 -6.96 -9.22 14.35
CA GLU A 167 -6.29 -8.30 15.26
C GLU A 167 -4.81 -8.10 14.90
N GLN A 168 -4.08 -9.18 14.57
CA GLN A 168 -2.68 -9.08 14.12
C GLN A 168 -2.57 -8.23 12.86
N ILE A 169 -3.48 -8.43 11.91
CA ILE A 169 -3.56 -7.66 10.67
C ILE A 169 -3.83 -6.19 10.93
N GLN A 170 -4.76 -5.88 11.84
CA GLN A 170 -5.08 -4.50 12.23
C GLN A 170 -3.90 -3.80 12.93
N ARG A 171 -3.05 -4.53 13.65
CA ARG A 171 -1.84 -3.98 14.30
C ARG A 171 -0.74 -3.63 13.30
N ARG A 172 -0.72 -4.25 12.12
CA ARG A 172 0.27 -3.95 11.05
C ARG A 172 -0.44 -3.78 9.70
N PRO A 173 -1.17 -2.66 9.50
CA PRO A 173 -2.07 -2.47 8.38
C PRO A 173 -1.38 -2.34 7.01
N ASN A 174 -0.06 -2.19 6.99
CA ASN A 174 0.78 -2.11 5.79
C ASN A 174 1.52 -3.42 5.47
N ASN A 175 1.51 -4.40 6.38
CA ASN A 175 2.15 -5.69 6.13
C ASN A 175 1.33 -6.54 5.16
N TRP A 176 2.02 -7.36 4.37
CA TRP A 176 1.41 -8.41 3.54
C TRP A 176 1.52 -9.74 4.28
N TRP A 177 0.49 -10.58 4.18
CA TRP A 177 0.36 -11.75 5.06
C TRP A 177 0.26 -13.03 4.25
N HIS A 178 1.10 -14.01 4.56
CA HIS A 178 1.05 -15.31 3.92
C HIS A 178 1.43 -16.42 4.93
N PRO A 179 0.68 -17.53 4.97
CA PRO A 179 -0.48 -17.86 4.12
C PRO A 179 -1.83 -17.42 4.73
N VAL A 180 -2.78 -17.00 3.89
CA VAL A 180 -4.21 -16.77 4.24
C VAL A 180 -5.11 -17.55 3.29
N LYS A 181 -5.20 -18.86 3.54
CA LYS A 181 -5.85 -19.84 2.63
C LYS A 181 -7.37 -19.72 2.53
N LYS A 182 -8.03 -19.17 3.55
CA LYS A 182 -9.48 -18.96 3.52
C LYS A 182 -9.80 -17.66 2.79
N PHE A 183 -10.05 -17.73 1.48
CA PHE A 183 -10.35 -16.55 0.65
C PHE A 183 -11.53 -15.71 1.13
N SER A 184 -12.51 -16.31 1.83
CA SER A 184 -13.59 -15.57 2.47
C SER A 184 -13.08 -14.53 3.48
N LEU A 185 -11.99 -14.83 4.20
CA LEU A 185 -11.37 -13.93 5.16
C LEU A 185 -10.77 -12.70 4.49
N HIS A 186 -10.27 -12.81 3.25
CA HIS A 186 -9.71 -11.66 2.53
C HIS A 186 -10.75 -10.55 2.37
N ARG A 187 -11.98 -10.91 1.98
CA ARG A 187 -13.09 -9.96 1.85
C ARG A 187 -13.54 -9.47 3.22
N GLU A 188 -13.73 -10.38 4.17
CA GLU A 188 -14.17 -10.05 5.52
C GLU A 188 -13.25 -9.03 6.21
N TRP A 189 -11.93 -9.28 6.18
CA TRP A 189 -10.95 -8.45 6.87
C TRP A 189 -10.78 -7.07 6.25
N ARG A 190 -10.83 -6.95 4.91
CA ARG A 190 -10.84 -5.64 4.23
C ARG A 190 -12.06 -4.80 4.63
N ASN A 191 -13.22 -5.44 4.76
CA ASN A 191 -14.45 -4.74 5.15
C ASN A 191 -14.46 -4.33 6.64
N LYS A 192 -13.82 -5.11 7.52
CA LYS A 192 -13.74 -4.81 8.97
C LYS A 192 -12.74 -3.71 9.33
N LYS A 193 -11.79 -3.35 8.44
CA LYS A 193 -10.83 -2.25 8.65
C LYS A 193 -11.52 -0.89 8.85
N PHE A 194 -12.75 -0.73 8.36
CA PHE A 194 -13.53 0.50 8.49
C PHE A 194 -14.06 0.74 9.91
N TYR A 195 -14.38 -0.34 10.64
CA TYR A 195 -15.07 -0.23 11.92
C TYR A 195 -14.15 0.04 13.10
N SER A 196 -12.89 -0.40 13.08
CA SER A 196 -11.98 -0.15 14.21
C SER A 196 -11.51 1.30 14.28
N THR A 197 -11.33 1.97 13.14
CA THR A 197 -11.06 3.41 13.10
C THR A 197 -12.26 4.20 13.60
N LEU A 198 -13.48 3.85 13.19
CA LEU A 198 -14.71 4.47 13.69
C LEU A 198 -14.95 4.19 15.18
N GLN A 199 -14.73 2.96 15.66
CA GLN A 199 -14.85 2.63 17.08
C GLN A 199 -13.79 3.32 17.94
N ARG A 200 -12.54 3.45 17.47
CA ARG A 200 -11.51 4.25 18.16
C ARG A 200 -11.88 5.73 18.21
N LEU A 201 -12.50 6.26 17.16
CA LEU A 201 -13.02 7.62 17.17
C LEU A 201 -14.21 7.79 18.13
N GLN A 202 -15.03 6.74 18.32
CA GLN A 202 -16.15 6.73 19.27
C GLN A 202 -15.71 6.53 20.74
N THR A 203 -14.61 5.83 21.01
CA THR A 203 -14.12 5.62 22.39
C THR A 203 -13.31 6.79 22.94
N ILE A 204 -12.72 7.62 22.07
CA ILE A 204 -12.09 8.89 22.47
C ILE A 204 -13.16 9.89 22.98
N ASP A 205 -14.42 9.74 22.57
CA ASP A 205 -15.56 10.59 22.95
C ASP A 205 -16.00 10.42 24.42
N ALA A 206 -15.47 9.42 25.15
CA ALA A 206 -15.98 9.06 26.48
C ALA A 206 -15.08 9.43 27.67
N LYS A 207 -13.83 9.89 27.46
CA LYS A 207 -12.88 10.20 28.55
C LYS A 207 -12.03 11.45 28.24
N ASN A 208 -12.54 12.60 28.66
CA ASN A 208 -11.97 13.97 28.67
C ASN A 208 -10.43 14.16 28.68
N SER A 209 -9.91 15.10 27.86
CA SER A 209 -9.01 16.22 28.27
C SER A 209 -8.77 17.20 27.10
N SER A 210 -8.63 18.50 27.36
CA SER A 210 -8.32 19.53 26.33
C SER A 210 -6.96 19.34 25.64
N PHE A 211 -6.08 18.54 26.25
CA PHE A 211 -4.75 18.22 25.73
C PHE A 211 -4.83 17.19 24.58
N ASP A 212 -5.69 16.18 24.70
CA ASP A 212 -5.94 15.21 23.62
C ASP A 212 -6.59 15.86 22.40
N PHE A 213 -7.41 16.89 22.59
CA PHE A 213 -7.96 17.68 21.50
C PHE A 213 -6.85 18.36 20.69
N MET A 214 -5.89 19.01 21.33
CA MET A 214 -4.79 19.70 20.65
C MET A 214 -3.83 18.73 19.93
N GLN A 215 -3.52 17.57 20.52
CA GLN A 215 -2.73 16.53 19.85
C GLN A 215 -3.48 15.92 18.66
N HIS A 216 -4.80 15.77 18.76
CA HIS A 216 -5.65 15.30 17.66
C HIS A 216 -5.76 16.32 16.52
N ILE A 217 -5.78 17.61 16.85
CA ILE A 217 -5.76 18.73 15.90
C ILE A 217 -4.42 18.78 15.15
N ALA A 218 -3.30 18.53 15.83
CA ALA A 218 -1.98 18.40 15.19
C ALA A 218 -1.95 17.24 14.19
N ASN A 219 -2.55 16.09 14.53
CA ASN A 219 -2.65 14.93 13.65
C ASN A 219 -3.56 15.19 12.43
N LEU A 220 -4.61 16.00 12.57
CA LEU A 220 -5.44 16.47 11.45
C LEU A 220 -4.64 17.34 10.47
N GLY A 221 -3.71 18.16 10.96
CA GLY A 221 -2.76 18.89 10.11
C GLY A 221 -1.89 17.96 9.27
N VAL A 222 -1.43 16.85 9.85
CA VAL A 222 -0.65 15.81 9.16
C VAL A 222 -1.50 15.09 8.10
N GLU A 223 -2.75 14.73 8.40
CA GLU A 223 -3.66 14.12 7.42
C GLU A 223 -3.93 15.05 6.21
N ILE A 224 -4.04 16.36 6.43
CA ILE A 224 -4.19 17.36 5.35
C ILE A 224 -2.94 17.43 4.48
N GLU A 225 -1.74 17.39 5.07
CA GLU A 225 -0.49 17.38 4.30
C GLU A 225 -0.32 16.08 3.50
N ILE A 226 -0.79 14.94 4.01
CA ILE A 226 -0.83 13.68 3.27
C ILE A 226 -1.76 13.78 2.06
N VAL A 227 -2.94 14.40 2.21
CA VAL A 227 -3.85 14.65 1.08
C VAL A 227 -3.22 15.60 0.06
N LYS A 228 -2.52 16.66 0.49
CA LYS A 228 -1.74 17.54 -0.41
C LYS A 228 -0.64 16.77 -1.15
N GLY A 229 0.00 15.80 -0.50
CA GLY A 229 0.98 14.90 -1.10
C GLY A 229 0.37 14.07 -2.24
N HIS A 230 -0.76 13.41 -2.00
CA HIS A 230 -1.48 12.64 -3.02
C HIS A 230 -2.00 13.51 -4.18
N ILE A 231 -2.37 14.77 -3.92
CA ILE A 231 -2.76 15.70 -5.00
C ILE A 231 -1.53 16.11 -5.84
N LYS A 232 -0.32 16.16 -5.26
CA LYS A 232 0.92 16.50 -5.99
C LYS A 232 1.37 15.40 -6.95
N SER A 233 1.05 14.14 -6.67
CA SER A 233 1.33 12.99 -7.56
C SER A 233 0.31 12.85 -8.70
N PHE A 234 -0.67 13.74 -8.79
CA PHE A 234 -1.68 13.76 -9.84
C PHE A 234 -1.09 14.31 -11.16
N ASP A 235 -1.07 13.50 -12.23
CA ASP A 235 -0.34 13.80 -13.47
C ASP A 235 -1.04 14.84 -14.38
N ARG A 236 -2.30 15.18 -14.11
CA ARG A 236 -3.06 16.17 -14.92
C ARG A 236 -3.04 17.56 -14.29
N TYR A 237 -2.21 18.44 -14.86
CA TYR A 237 -1.91 19.80 -14.39
C TYR A 237 -3.15 20.64 -14.01
N ARG A 238 -4.22 20.63 -14.81
CA ARG A 238 -5.40 21.49 -14.58
C ARG A 238 -6.24 21.05 -13.38
N LEU A 239 -6.58 19.76 -13.29
CA LEU A 239 -7.33 19.20 -12.15
C LEU A 239 -6.50 19.24 -10.88
N ARG A 240 -5.20 18.91 -10.97
CA ARG A 240 -4.24 19.06 -9.86
C ARG A 240 -4.25 20.47 -9.28
N ASN A 241 -4.19 21.51 -10.10
CA ASN A 241 -4.20 22.89 -9.61
C ASN A 241 -5.53 23.28 -8.96
N GLN A 242 -6.67 22.79 -9.48
CA GLN A 242 -7.99 23.01 -8.86
C GLN A 242 -8.13 22.30 -7.51
N PHE A 243 -7.63 21.07 -7.38
CA PHE A 243 -7.62 20.34 -6.11
C PHE A 243 -6.60 20.91 -5.12
N LEU A 244 -5.43 21.37 -5.58
CA LEU A 244 -4.48 22.09 -4.73
C LEU A 244 -5.10 23.38 -4.19
N GLN A 245 -5.82 24.12 -5.04
CA GLN A 245 -6.54 25.31 -4.60
C GLN A 245 -7.61 24.97 -3.57
N LEU A 246 -8.35 23.86 -3.74
CA LEU A 246 -9.32 23.38 -2.75
C LEU A 246 -8.66 23.03 -1.42
N ALA A 247 -7.56 22.28 -1.46
CA ALA A 247 -6.82 21.89 -0.27
C ALA A 247 -6.21 23.11 0.45
N GLN A 248 -5.71 24.08 -0.31
CA GLN A 248 -5.21 25.36 0.23
C GLN A 248 -6.32 26.19 0.86
N ASN A 249 -7.49 26.29 0.21
CA ASN A 249 -8.64 27.02 0.74
C ASN A 249 -9.17 26.35 2.03
N LEU A 250 -9.25 25.02 2.05
CA LEU A 250 -9.65 24.27 3.25
C LEU A 250 -8.64 24.45 4.39
N SER A 251 -7.34 24.34 4.08
CA SER A 251 -6.24 24.56 5.03
C SER A 251 -6.28 25.97 5.61
N LYS A 252 -6.54 26.99 4.78
CA LYS A 252 -6.67 28.38 5.21
C LYS A 252 -7.89 28.59 6.11
N ASN A 253 -9.06 28.08 5.70
CA ASN A 253 -10.29 28.19 6.50
C ASN A 253 -10.15 27.52 7.87
N LEU A 254 -9.42 26.40 7.95
CA LEU A 254 -9.11 25.74 9.21
C LEU A 254 -8.12 26.56 10.06
N ALA A 255 -7.07 27.13 9.45
CA ALA A 255 -6.13 28.01 10.15
C ALA A 255 -6.80 29.28 10.70
N ASP A 256 -7.70 29.90 9.93
CA ASP A 256 -8.49 31.06 10.36
C ASP A 256 -9.40 30.69 11.53
N LEU A 257 -10.06 29.51 11.46
CA LEU A 257 -10.86 28.98 12.57
C LEU A 257 -10.00 28.74 13.83
N PHE A 258 -8.81 28.15 13.67
CA PHE A 258 -7.89 27.94 14.79
C PHE A 258 -7.40 29.24 15.41
N THR A 259 -7.14 30.26 14.59
CA THR A 259 -6.71 31.58 15.07
C THR A 259 -7.81 32.23 15.90
N VAL A 260 -9.07 32.18 15.44
CA VAL A 260 -10.22 32.71 16.19
C VAL A 260 -10.41 31.96 17.52
N LEU A 261 -10.32 30.62 17.49
CA LEU A 261 -10.45 29.80 18.70
C LEU A 261 -9.32 30.05 19.70
N ALA A 262 -8.08 30.20 19.23
CA ALA A 262 -6.93 30.49 20.07
C ALA A 262 -7.04 31.89 20.70
N ASP A 263 -7.33 32.92 19.90
CA ASP A 263 -7.50 34.30 20.38
C ASP A 263 -8.58 34.43 21.46
N HIS A 264 -9.64 33.61 21.38
CA HIS A 264 -10.69 33.58 22.39
C HIS A 264 -10.31 32.76 23.62
N ALA A 265 -9.55 31.67 23.47
CA ALA A 265 -9.08 30.86 24.60
C ALA A 265 -8.08 31.60 25.50
N PHE A 266 -7.26 32.50 24.94
CA PHE A 266 -6.20 33.20 25.69
C PHE A 266 -6.63 34.54 26.34
N LYS A 267 -7.84 35.04 26.09
CA LYS A 267 -8.29 36.37 26.56
C LYS A 267 -9.28 36.37 27.74
N LEU A 268 -9.63 35.20 28.31
CA LEU A 268 -10.66 35.12 29.35
C LEU A 268 -10.09 34.73 30.73
N PRO A 269 -10.38 35.49 31.80
CA PRO A 269 -10.09 35.05 33.16
C PRO A 269 -11.01 33.88 33.57
N GLU A 270 -10.46 32.93 34.36
CA GLU A 270 -11.04 31.63 34.72
C GLU A 270 -12.55 31.58 35.05
N PRO A 271 -13.18 32.57 35.72
CA PRO A 271 -14.60 32.47 36.08
C PRO A 271 -15.59 32.67 34.93
N GLN A 272 -15.18 33.23 33.78
CA GLN A 272 -16.10 33.55 32.66
C GLN A 272 -16.14 32.48 31.55
N ILE A 273 -15.38 31.40 31.70
CA ILE A 273 -15.18 30.38 30.67
C ILE A 273 -16.51 29.70 30.26
N ASN A 274 -17.44 29.45 31.20
CA ASN A 274 -18.64 28.64 30.91
C ASN A 274 -19.74 29.35 30.09
N ARG A 275 -19.93 30.68 30.20
CA ARG A 275 -20.93 31.39 29.37
C ARG A 275 -20.41 31.64 27.94
N ASN A 276 -19.11 31.90 27.78
CA ASN A 276 -18.51 32.14 26.47
C ASN A 276 -18.30 30.87 25.65
N ILE A 277 -18.24 29.68 26.26
CA ILE A 277 -18.16 28.41 25.52
C ILE A 277 -19.37 28.22 24.57
N THR A 278 -20.58 28.57 24.98
CA THR A 278 -21.79 28.39 24.15
C THR A 278 -21.82 29.35 22.95
N GLU A 279 -21.45 30.61 23.15
CA GLU A 279 -21.33 31.59 22.06
C GLU A 279 -20.19 31.22 21.11
N ASN A 280 -19.04 30.77 21.64
CA ASN A 280 -17.90 30.33 20.84
C ASN A 280 -18.20 29.07 20.03
N LYS A 281 -18.92 28.09 20.60
CA LYS A 281 -19.42 26.92 19.86
C LYS A 281 -20.34 27.33 18.71
N THR A 282 -21.18 28.34 18.92
CA THR A 282 -22.10 28.86 17.90
C THR A 282 -21.34 29.54 16.75
N VAL A 283 -20.36 30.39 17.06
CA VAL A 283 -19.53 31.06 16.04
C VAL A 283 -18.69 30.04 15.26
N ALA A 284 -18.04 29.09 15.94
CA ALA A 284 -17.27 28.03 15.31
C ALA A 284 -18.16 27.15 14.39
N HIS A 285 -19.37 26.82 14.84
CA HIS A 285 -20.34 26.08 14.04
C HIS A 285 -20.76 26.86 12.79
N MET A 286 -21.04 28.16 12.91
CA MET A 286 -21.38 29.03 11.77
C MET A 286 -20.24 29.14 10.76
N MET A 287 -18.98 29.29 11.22
CA MET A 287 -17.81 29.35 10.35
C MET A 287 -17.59 28.03 9.62
N LEU A 288 -17.78 26.90 10.31
CA LEU A 288 -17.70 25.57 9.71
C LEU A 288 -18.79 25.36 8.66
N GLU A 289 -20.06 25.64 8.99
CA GLU A 289 -21.18 25.54 8.03
C GLU A 289 -20.94 26.41 6.79
N LYS A 290 -20.39 27.61 6.96
CA LYS A 290 -19.98 28.48 5.84
C LYS A 290 -18.87 27.84 4.99
N ALA A 291 -17.84 27.26 5.62
CA ALA A 291 -16.77 26.57 4.91
C ALA A 291 -17.29 25.33 4.14
N ILE A 292 -18.19 24.56 4.76
CA ILE A 292 -18.85 23.41 4.13
C ILE A 292 -19.67 23.85 2.92
N LYS A 293 -20.46 24.91 3.06
CA LYS A 293 -21.28 25.46 1.97
C LYS A 293 -20.42 25.92 0.79
N ASN A 294 -19.33 26.64 1.08
CA ASN A 294 -18.38 27.10 0.05
C ASN A 294 -17.71 25.93 -0.67
N ASN A 295 -17.27 24.90 0.06
CA ASN A 295 -16.66 23.72 -0.55
C ASN A 295 -17.66 22.89 -1.37
N LYS A 296 -18.91 22.75 -0.90
CA LYS A 296 -19.99 22.10 -1.68
C LYS A 296 -20.25 22.81 -3.00
N GLN A 297 -20.29 24.14 -2.98
CA GLN A 297 -20.51 24.96 -4.18
C GLN A 297 -19.36 24.80 -5.18
N MET A 298 -18.11 24.86 -4.71
CA MET A 298 -16.93 24.70 -5.56
C MET A 298 -16.84 23.30 -6.18
N ILE A 299 -17.18 22.25 -5.41
CA ILE A 299 -17.28 20.88 -5.91
C ILE A 299 -18.38 20.77 -6.97
N LEU A 300 -19.53 21.42 -6.77
CA LEU A 300 -20.62 21.42 -7.74
C LEU A 300 -20.20 22.08 -9.06
N GLU A 301 -19.48 23.19 -9.01
CA GLU A 301 -18.90 23.90 -10.16
C GLU A 301 -17.87 23.05 -10.93
N LEU A 302 -17.04 22.28 -10.22
CA LEU A 302 -16.10 21.35 -10.84
C LEU A 302 -16.82 20.21 -11.58
N THR A 303 -17.95 19.72 -11.05
CA THR A 303 -18.70 18.61 -11.64
C THR A 303 -19.68 19.01 -12.75
N THR A 304 -20.04 20.29 -12.84
CA THR A 304 -20.97 20.80 -13.87
C THR A 304 -20.27 21.23 -15.16
N ASN A 305 -18.93 21.31 -15.16
CA ASN A 305 -18.14 21.53 -16.36
C ASN A 305 -18.07 20.25 -17.22
N ARG A 306 -18.78 20.25 -18.36
CA ARG A 306 -19.17 19.09 -19.18
C ARG A 306 -18.06 18.42 -20.02
N SER A 307 -16.88 18.16 -19.47
CA SER A 307 -15.83 17.45 -20.23
C SER A 307 -14.99 16.51 -19.38
N LEU A 308 -15.62 15.81 -18.43
CA LEU A 308 -14.95 14.80 -17.62
C LEU A 308 -15.27 13.40 -18.18
N SER A 309 -14.26 12.55 -18.29
CA SER A 309 -14.43 11.14 -18.62
C SER A 309 -15.12 10.40 -17.46
N ALA A 310 -15.63 9.19 -17.73
CA ALA A 310 -16.24 8.35 -16.70
C ALA A 310 -15.26 8.03 -15.55
N ASP A 311 -13.98 7.83 -15.85
CA ASP A 311 -12.94 7.57 -14.85
C ASP A 311 -12.66 8.80 -13.99
N GLU A 312 -12.61 9.99 -14.61
CA GLU A 312 -12.46 11.27 -13.89
C GLU A 312 -13.65 11.53 -12.96
N MET A 313 -14.86 11.14 -13.37
CA MET A 313 -16.06 11.23 -12.54
C MET A 313 -16.01 10.28 -11.33
N VAL A 314 -15.45 9.08 -11.47
CA VAL A 314 -15.27 8.13 -10.36
C VAL A 314 -14.26 8.67 -9.35
N GLU A 315 -13.10 9.13 -9.81
CA GLU A 315 -12.03 9.63 -8.94
C GLU A 315 -12.43 10.92 -8.21
N ILE A 316 -13.11 11.84 -8.90
CA ILE A 316 -13.71 13.03 -8.27
C ILE A 316 -14.77 12.62 -7.23
N THR A 317 -15.55 11.57 -7.51
CA THR A 317 -16.56 11.08 -6.56
C THR A 317 -15.92 10.51 -5.29
N GLU A 318 -14.82 9.77 -5.41
CA GLU A 318 -14.08 9.25 -4.26
C GLU A 318 -13.48 10.39 -3.41
N LEU A 319 -12.84 11.37 -4.04
CA LEU A 319 -12.32 12.57 -3.35
C LEU A 319 -13.43 13.38 -2.67
N ARG A 320 -14.62 13.49 -3.30
CA ARG A 320 -15.80 14.13 -2.68
C ARG A 320 -16.26 13.38 -1.45
N VAL A 321 -16.31 12.05 -1.53
CA VAL A 321 -16.73 11.20 -0.42
C VAL A 321 -15.78 11.37 0.76
N ASP A 322 -14.46 11.41 0.52
CA ASP A 322 -13.48 11.59 1.58
C ASP A 322 -13.46 13.00 2.17
N ALA A 323 -13.63 14.04 1.35
CA ALA A 323 -13.79 15.41 1.82
C ALA A 323 -15.07 15.59 2.66
N ILE A 324 -16.20 15.00 2.22
CA ILE A 324 -17.47 15.03 2.97
C ILE A 324 -17.34 14.24 4.28
N ARG A 325 -16.66 13.09 4.27
CA ARG A 325 -16.37 12.31 5.48
C ARG A 325 -15.56 13.11 6.49
N LEU A 326 -14.52 13.81 6.04
CA LEU A 326 -13.70 14.68 6.88
C LEU A 326 -14.53 15.83 7.47
N ILE A 327 -15.34 16.48 6.64
CA ILE A 327 -16.26 17.54 7.06
C ILE A 327 -17.25 17.05 8.13
N VAL A 328 -17.92 15.92 7.90
CA VAL A 328 -18.90 15.35 8.84
C VAL A 328 -18.22 14.95 10.16
N LYS A 329 -16.99 14.42 10.08
CA LYS A 329 -16.16 14.11 11.27
C LYS A 329 -15.89 15.38 12.09
N LEU A 330 -15.44 16.46 11.45
CA LEU A 330 -15.18 17.75 12.10
C LEU A 330 -16.46 18.38 12.68
N SER A 331 -17.59 18.33 11.97
CA SER A 331 -18.86 18.89 12.44
C SER A 331 -19.43 18.18 13.67
N ARG A 332 -19.23 16.86 13.79
CA ARG A 332 -19.63 16.11 14.98
C ARG A 332 -18.75 16.45 16.18
N GLN A 333 -17.44 16.57 15.96
CA GLN A 333 -16.47 16.90 17.02
C GLN A 333 -16.63 18.31 17.59
N ILE A 334 -17.12 19.27 16.81
CA ILE A 334 -17.39 20.65 17.28
C ILE A 334 -18.72 20.76 18.05
N ARG A 335 -19.67 19.84 17.81
CA ARG A 335 -20.97 19.83 18.51
C ARG A 335 -20.87 19.23 19.92
N CYS A 336 -20.03 18.21 20.11
CA CYS A 336 -19.62 17.73 21.43
C CYS A 336 -18.83 18.83 22.17
#